data_AF-A0A936JUF2-F1
#
_entry.id   AF-A0A936JUF2-F1
#
_cell.length_a   1.000
_cell.length_b   1.000
_cell.length_c   1.000
_cell.angle_alpha   90.00
_cell.angle_beta   90.00
_cell.angle_gamma   90.00
#
_symmetry.space_group_name_H-M   'P 1'
#
loop_
_entity.id
_entity.type
_entity.pdbx_description
1 polymer ?
#
loop_
_entity_poly.entity_id
_entity_poly.type
_entity_poly.pdbx_seq_one_letter_code
_entity_poly.pdbx_strand_id
1 'polypeptide(L)'
;MPPLPEGQAGKAVARLLPYLAEPFFAPLSAFMEEGQLSKRRLGMLERYRTAKQQVVESLCAEIGSAQDATSAERRERLVALAQRQAAAVAQVERLAEEIRQNLCKTTLLEDGVDWEETRNWHLGDANRELPGQDRFVVLQAAAAFAAEFSGEQRGLLQEAATEALGPGPAAADSSASPLSETYVHFTPSTSRIRLPAEMPAALQGRVAAYHELKGALKDELCAAVFGNDKSKDRERAATFQALREAQAARIVRLQSLAEEIRVGLVGSVYPDEPPTSLIPPSLAPQIADYLKAKVETQRAFVAKLAEVRAAVPQGQAEIVPYARGYQIQVSGSAVSANADVTVLNSLPEFHETQARRYTGLVAQKKALVQALTEGPGRPLEAADRSVDALLQEFSLAQAQRETWNKYWAYRQAVLEPGLSDGQRRLLFSSAVESLVGPYIR
;
A
#
# COMPACT_ATOMS: atom_id res chain seq x y z
N MET A 1 11.21 -11.12 24.31
CA MET A 1 12.31 -10.75 23.40
C MET A 1 12.96 -9.45 23.88
N PRO A 2 14.29 -9.37 23.99
CA PRO A 2 14.97 -8.09 24.17
C PRO A 2 14.91 -7.28 22.85
N PRO A 3 14.69 -5.96 22.88
CA PRO A 3 14.65 -5.14 21.67
C PRO A 3 16.04 -5.04 21.04
N LEU A 4 16.10 -5.15 19.71
CA LEU A 4 17.31 -4.86 18.93
C LEU A 4 17.72 -3.38 19.16
N PRO A 5 19.02 -3.08 19.31
CA PRO A 5 19.49 -1.71 19.48
C PRO A 5 19.09 -0.84 18.28
N GLU A 6 18.53 0.33 18.58
CA GLU A 6 18.08 1.33 17.61
C GLU A 6 19.22 1.67 16.63
N GLY A 7 19.03 1.33 15.35
CA GLY A 7 20.00 1.49 14.27
C GLY A 7 20.36 0.20 13.52
N GLN A 8 20.34 -0.97 14.17
CA GLN A 8 20.50 -2.26 13.48
C GLN A 8 19.17 -2.78 12.90
N ALA A 9 18.06 -2.51 13.59
CA ALA A 9 16.72 -2.84 13.11
C ALA A 9 16.42 -2.19 11.74
N GLY A 10 16.75 -0.91 11.54
CA GLY A 10 16.54 -0.23 10.26
C GLY A 10 17.29 -0.86 9.08
N LYS A 11 18.53 -1.35 9.30
CA LYS A 11 19.33 -2.02 8.25
C LYS A 11 18.80 -3.42 7.93
N ALA A 12 18.34 -4.17 8.93
CA ALA A 12 17.75 -5.50 8.72
C ALA A 12 16.41 -5.38 7.97
N VAL A 13 15.55 -4.44 8.38
CA VAL A 13 14.26 -4.18 7.72
C VAL A 13 14.47 -3.71 6.28
N ALA A 14 15.44 -2.83 6.00
CA ALA A 14 15.76 -2.41 4.64
C ALA A 14 16.24 -3.56 3.74
N ARG A 15 16.90 -4.59 4.29
CA ARG A 15 17.34 -5.79 3.55
C ARG A 15 16.20 -6.76 3.26
N LEU A 16 15.16 -6.76 4.10
CA LEU A 16 13.97 -7.61 3.97
C LEU A 16 12.90 -6.99 3.06
N LEU A 17 12.91 -5.66 2.90
CA LEU A 17 11.96 -4.92 2.08
C LEU A 17 11.68 -5.55 0.69
N PRO A 18 12.69 -5.98 -0.10
CA PRO A 18 12.47 -6.57 -1.44
C PRO A 18 11.74 -7.92 -1.43
N TYR A 19 11.48 -8.48 -0.24
CA TYR A 19 10.94 -9.82 -0.08
C TYR A 19 9.64 -9.84 0.74
N LEU A 20 9.06 -8.69 1.08
CA LEU A 20 7.89 -8.61 1.99
C LEU A 20 6.69 -9.46 1.56
N ALA A 21 6.44 -9.55 0.25
CA ALA A 21 5.32 -10.29 -0.30
C ALA A 21 5.71 -11.70 -0.77
N GLU A 22 6.90 -12.18 -0.42
CA GLU A 22 7.44 -13.44 -0.92
C GLU A 22 7.12 -14.62 -0.01
N PRO A 23 6.91 -15.84 -0.56
CA PRO A 23 6.58 -17.02 0.24
C PRO A 23 7.70 -17.45 1.19
N PHE A 24 8.93 -16.96 0.98
CA PHE A 24 10.08 -17.21 1.83
C PHE A 24 10.39 -16.05 2.79
N PHE A 25 9.54 -15.02 2.88
CA PHE A 25 9.76 -13.86 3.74
C PHE A 25 9.99 -14.25 5.22
N ALA A 26 9.03 -14.99 5.79
CA ALA A 26 9.06 -15.37 7.20
C ALA A 26 10.28 -16.26 7.57
N PRO A 27 10.63 -17.32 6.82
CA PRO A 27 11.85 -18.06 7.12
C PRO A 27 13.10 -17.20 6.88
N LEU A 28 13.12 -16.30 5.89
CA LEU A 28 14.25 -15.39 5.65
C LEU A 28 14.44 -14.39 6.81
N SER A 29 13.36 -13.86 7.38
CA SER A 29 13.45 -12.90 8.48
C SER A 29 14.09 -13.51 9.73
N ALA A 30 13.78 -14.78 10.03
CA ALA A 30 14.42 -15.51 11.14
C ALA A 30 15.95 -15.56 11.00
N PHE A 31 16.48 -15.90 9.82
CA PHE A 31 17.94 -15.91 9.57
C PHE A 31 18.59 -14.51 9.60
N MET A 32 17.84 -13.48 9.23
CA MET A 32 18.36 -12.11 9.23
C MET A 32 18.51 -11.55 10.64
N GLU A 33 17.66 -11.97 11.59
CA GLU A 33 17.79 -11.62 13.01
C GLU A 33 19.03 -12.28 13.64
N GLU A 34 19.37 -13.49 13.21
CA GLU A 34 20.54 -14.25 13.68
C GLU A 34 21.85 -13.85 12.98
N GLY A 35 21.77 -13.04 11.91
CA GLY A 35 22.93 -12.48 11.22
C GLY A 35 23.71 -13.45 10.32
N GLN A 36 23.10 -14.58 9.90
CA GLN A 36 23.80 -15.68 9.23
C GLN A 36 23.14 -16.12 7.91
N LEU A 37 23.35 -15.36 6.83
CA LEU A 37 23.07 -15.85 5.47
C LEU A 37 24.36 -16.34 4.81
N SER A 38 24.37 -17.62 4.41
CA SER A 38 25.49 -18.19 3.65
C SER A 38 25.65 -17.50 2.29
N LYS A 39 26.87 -17.53 1.72
CA LYS A 39 27.12 -17.00 0.36
C LYS A 39 26.21 -17.66 -0.68
N ARG A 40 25.86 -18.94 -0.48
CA ARG A 40 24.92 -19.68 -1.33
C ARG A 40 23.52 -19.06 -1.26
N ARG A 41 22.97 -18.86 -0.06
CA ARG A 41 21.65 -18.24 0.14
C ARG A 41 21.58 -16.83 -0.45
N LEU A 42 22.63 -16.02 -0.27
CA LEU A 42 22.75 -14.71 -0.92
C LEU A 42 22.72 -14.82 -2.45
N GLY A 43 23.44 -15.79 -3.03
CA GLY A 43 23.41 -16.06 -4.46
C GLY A 43 22.04 -16.54 -4.97
N MET A 44 21.28 -17.29 -4.16
CA MET A 44 19.91 -17.67 -4.49
C MET A 44 18.98 -16.46 -4.54
N LEU A 45 19.04 -15.59 -3.52
CA LEU A 45 18.25 -14.35 -3.44
C LEU A 45 18.55 -13.41 -4.62
N GLU A 46 19.82 -13.26 -5.00
CA GLU A 46 20.19 -12.41 -6.13
C GLU A 46 19.66 -12.97 -7.46
N ARG A 47 19.81 -14.28 -7.71
CA ARG A 47 19.24 -14.93 -8.90
C ARG A 47 17.73 -14.76 -8.99
N TYR A 48 17.03 -14.92 -7.86
CA TYR A 48 15.60 -14.66 -7.76
C TYR A 48 15.26 -13.22 -8.14
N ARG A 49 15.94 -12.26 -7.51
CA ARG A 49 15.68 -10.82 -7.73
C ARG A 49 15.90 -10.42 -9.18
N THR A 50 17.00 -10.85 -9.80
CA THR A 50 17.27 -10.58 -11.22
C THR A 50 16.19 -11.17 -12.12
N ALA A 51 15.79 -12.43 -11.89
CA ALA A 51 14.78 -13.10 -12.72
C ALA A 51 13.39 -12.44 -12.56
N LYS A 52 12.98 -12.12 -11.33
CA LYS A 52 11.74 -11.38 -11.05
C LYS A 52 11.73 -10.02 -11.75
N GLN A 53 12.82 -9.26 -11.61
CA GLN A 53 12.91 -7.92 -12.18
C GLN A 53 12.77 -7.93 -13.70
N GLN A 54 13.42 -8.88 -14.40
CA GLN A 54 13.28 -9.02 -15.85
C GLN A 54 11.83 -9.26 -16.28
N VAL A 55 11.10 -10.13 -15.57
CA VAL A 55 9.68 -10.42 -15.86
C VAL A 55 8.82 -9.19 -15.60
N VAL A 56 8.98 -8.54 -14.45
CA VAL A 56 8.19 -7.37 -14.04
C VAL A 56 8.44 -6.17 -14.95
N GLU A 57 9.70 -5.88 -15.33
CA GLU A 57 10.03 -4.78 -16.24
C GLU A 57 9.38 -4.98 -17.61
N SER A 58 9.49 -6.18 -18.17
CA SER A 58 8.84 -6.51 -19.44
C SER A 58 7.31 -6.42 -19.35
N LEU A 59 6.73 -6.78 -18.21
CA LEU A 59 5.29 -6.69 -17.96
C LEU A 59 4.83 -5.22 -17.86
N CYS A 60 5.52 -4.40 -17.06
CA CYS A 60 5.22 -2.98 -16.93
C CYS A 60 5.36 -2.23 -18.27
N ALA A 61 6.37 -2.58 -19.06
CA ALA A 61 6.56 -2.00 -20.40
C ALA A 61 5.40 -2.33 -21.34
N GLU A 62 4.93 -3.58 -21.36
CA GLU A 62 3.78 -3.97 -22.19
C GLU A 62 2.50 -3.25 -21.76
N ILE A 63 2.19 -3.25 -20.45
CA ILE A 63 1.00 -2.55 -19.91
C ILE A 63 1.06 -1.06 -20.25
N GLY A 64 2.22 -0.40 -20.05
CA GLY A 64 2.40 1.01 -20.39
C GLY A 64 2.21 1.28 -21.89
N SER A 65 2.76 0.45 -22.76
CA SER A 65 2.60 0.58 -24.22
C SER A 65 1.20 0.25 -24.74
N ALA A 66 0.35 -0.37 -23.92
CA ALA A 66 -1.03 -0.72 -24.25
C ALA A 66 -2.05 0.18 -23.54
N GLN A 67 -1.61 1.27 -22.92
CA GLN A 67 -2.48 2.18 -22.16
C GLN A 67 -3.54 2.83 -23.05
N ASP A 68 -3.18 3.24 -24.27
CA ASP A 68 -4.10 3.89 -25.22
C ASP A 68 -4.88 2.89 -26.10
N ALA A 69 -4.59 1.59 -25.98
CA ALA A 69 -5.32 0.55 -26.70
C ALA A 69 -6.72 0.33 -26.12
N THR A 70 -7.63 -0.20 -26.93
CA THR A 70 -8.94 -0.63 -26.43
C THR A 70 -8.79 -1.74 -25.41
N SER A 71 -9.77 -1.92 -24.52
CA SER A 71 -9.70 -2.97 -23.49
C SER A 71 -9.60 -4.38 -24.07
N ALA A 72 -10.17 -4.62 -25.25
CA ALA A 72 -10.07 -5.91 -25.94
C ALA A 72 -8.65 -6.15 -26.47
N GLU A 73 -8.07 -5.17 -27.17
CA GLU A 73 -6.70 -5.25 -27.69
C GLU A 73 -5.67 -5.37 -26.57
N ARG A 74 -5.84 -4.60 -25.50
CA ARG A 74 -4.96 -4.68 -24.33
C ARG A 74 -4.98 -6.07 -23.72
N ARG A 75 -6.17 -6.64 -23.50
CA ARG A 75 -6.33 -8.00 -22.98
C ARG A 75 -5.64 -9.03 -23.89
N GLU A 76 -5.84 -8.93 -25.21
CA GLU A 76 -5.21 -9.85 -26.17
C GLU A 76 -3.68 -9.78 -26.09
N ARG A 77 -3.11 -8.57 -26.05
CA ARG A 77 -1.66 -8.35 -25.90
C ARG A 77 -1.13 -8.93 -24.60
N LEU A 78 -1.84 -8.74 -23.49
CA LEU A 78 -1.45 -9.28 -22.19
C LEU A 78 -1.54 -10.80 -22.12
N VAL A 79 -2.56 -11.41 -22.73
CA VAL A 79 -2.65 -12.87 -22.87
C VAL A 79 -1.50 -13.42 -23.71
N ALA A 80 -1.17 -12.78 -24.83
CA ALA A 80 -0.03 -13.17 -25.66
C ALA A 80 1.30 -13.04 -24.90
N LEU A 81 1.47 -11.96 -24.11
CA LEU A 81 2.64 -11.81 -23.25
C LEU A 81 2.70 -12.90 -22.18
N ALA A 82 1.57 -13.23 -21.54
CA ALA A 82 1.48 -14.28 -20.54
C ALA A 82 1.96 -15.63 -21.09
N GLN A 83 1.56 -15.97 -22.32
CA GLN A 83 2.02 -17.18 -22.99
C GLN A 83 3.53 -17.14 -23.27
N ARG A 84 4.06 -16.01 -23.75
CA ARG A 84 5.51 -15.84 -24.00
C ARG A 84 6.34 -15.91 -22.71
N GLN A 85 5.83 -15.37 -21.61
CA GLN A 85 6.52 -15.31 -20.32
C GLN A 85 6.30 -16.54 -19.44
N ALA A 86 5.42 -17.47 -19.81
CA ALA A 86 5.01 -18.60 -18.96
C ALA A 86 6.19 -19.38 -18.35
N ALA A 87 7.21 -19.68 -19.15
CA ALA A 87 8.41 -20.39 -18.70
C ALA A 87 9.26 -19.56 -17.71
N ALA A 88 9.43 -18.27 -17.97
CA ALA A 88 10.18 -17.37 -17.11
C ALA A 88 9.46 -17.17 -15.77
N VAL A 89 8.15 -16.95 -15.79
CA VAL A 89 7.30 -16.85 -14.59
C VAL A 89 7.41 -18.12 -13.75
N ALA A 90 7.24 -19.30 -14.37
CA ALA A 90 7.38 -20.58 -13.67
C ALA A 90 8.78 -20.79 -13.08
N GLN A 91 9.83 -20.27 -13.73
CA GLN A 91 11.19 -20.29 -13.19
C GLN A 91 11.32 -19.41 -11.93
N VAL A 92 10.76 -18.19 -11.94
CA VAL A 92 10.78 -17.29 -10.79
C VAL A 92 10.05 -17.90 -9.60
N GLU A 93 8.87 -18.48 -9.82
CA GLU A 93 8.09 -19.15 -8.76
C GLU A 93 8.82 -20.36 -8.19
N ARG A 94 9.47 -21.15 -9.06
CA ARG A 94 10.31 -22.28 -8.63
C ARG A 94 11.49 -21.82 -7.78
N LEU A 95 12.16 -20.73 -8.17
CA LEU A 95 13.26 -20.15 -7.39
C LEU A 95 12.78 -19.67 -6.01
N ALA A 96 11.62 -19.02 -5.94
CA ALA A 96 11.03 -18.60 -4.65
C ALA A 96 10.77 -19.81 -3.74
N GLU A 97 10.20 -20.89 -4.27
CA GLU A 97 9.96 -22.11 -3.51
C GLU A 97 11.25 -22.83 -3.12
N GLU A 98 12.26 -22.87 -3.99
CA GLU A 98 13.58 -23.43 -3.69
C GLU A 98 14.26 -22.69 -2.53
N ILE A 99 14.20 -21.35 -2.55
CA ILE A 99 14.70 -20.50 -1.45
C ILE A 99 13.95 -20.85 -0.16
N ARG A 100 12.61 -20.89 -0.18
CA ARG A 100 11.79 -21.22 0.99
C ARG A 100 12.20 -22.58 1.57
N GLN A 101 12.27 -23.61 0.74
CA GLN A 101 12.65 -24.95 1.18
C GLN A 101 14.07 -25.02 1.72
N ASN A 102 15.03 -24.30 1.12
CA ASN A 102 16.41 -24.25 1.61
C ASN A 102 16.52 -23.51 2.96
N LEU A 103 15.66 -22.53 3.23
CA LEU A 103 15.63 -21.84 4.52
C LEU A 103 14.95 -22.70 5.59
N CYS A 104 13.91 -23.46 5.25
CA CYS A 104 13.20 -24.28 6.24
C CYS A 104 13.90 -25.60 6.57
N LYS A 105 14.72 -26.16 5.68
CA LYS A 105 15.34 -27.49 5.88
C LYS A 105 16.76 -27.39 6.45
N THR A 106 16.98 -28.05 7.57
CA THR A 106 18.34 -28.33 8.08
C THR A 106 19.02 -29.36 7.19
N THR A 107 20.23 -29.05 6.75
CA THR A 107 21.09 -29.95 5.97
C THR A 107 22.39 -30.19 6.70
N LEU A 108 23.21 -31.14 6.25
CA LEU A 108 24.53 -31.42 6.86
C LEU A 108 25.47 -30.20 6.90
N LEU A 109 25.21 -29.15 6.11
CA LEU A 109 26.10 -28.01 5.93
C LEU A 109 25.46 -26.65 6.27
N GLU A 110 24.15 -26.60 6.48
CA GLU A 110 23.41 -25.35 6.70
C GLU A 110 22.21 -25.62 7.62
N ASP A 111 22.07 -24.81 8.67
CA ASP A 111 20.92 -24.85 9.59
C ASP A 111 19.65 -24.34 8.90
N GLY A 112 18.51 -24.96 9.21
CA GLY A 112 17.18 -24.57 8.79
C GLY A 112 16.37 -23.95 9.93
N VAL A 113 15.29 -23.24 9.60
CA VAL A 113 14.31 -22.78 10.59
C VAL A 113 13.05 -23.62 10.43
N ASP A 114 12.73 -24.41 11.44
CA ASP A 114 11.45 -25.09 11.58
C ASP A 114 10.66 -24.52 12.77
N TRP A 115 9.50 -23.98 12.45
CA TRP A 115 8.57 -23.47 13.45
C TRP A 115 8.09 -24.59 14.39
N GLU A 116 7.84 -25.79 13.87
CA GLU A 116 7.29 -26.88 14.68
C GLU A 116 8.32 -27.46 15.66
N GLU A 117 9.61 -27.45 15.33
CA GLU A 117 10.68 -27.91 16.24
C GLU A 117 10.87 -26.97 17.44
N THR A 118 10.65 -25.67 17.24
CA THR A 118 10.85 -24.64 18.26
C THR A 118 9.60 -24.36 19.09
N ARG A 119 8.44 -24.86 18.64
CA ARG A 119 7.14 -24.68 19.27
C ARG A 119 6.89 -25.71 20.35
N ASN A 120 6.61 -25.25 21.56
CA ASN A 120 6.37 -26.09 22.74
C ASN A 120 4.89 -26.15 23.20
N TRP A 121 3.96 -25.71 22.35
CA TRP A 121 2.53 -25.60 22.67
C TRP A 121 1.66 -26.04 21.50
N HIS A 122 0.43 -26.46 21.79
CA HIS A 122 -0.60 -26.82 20.82
C HIS A 122 -1.91 -26.11 21.07
N LEU A 123 -2.74 -25.97 20.02
CA LEU A 123 -4.06 -25.35 20.12
C LEU A 123 -4.89 -26.06 21.20
N GLY A 124 -5.52 -25.25 22.07
CA GLY A 124 -6.32 -25.73 23.20
C GLY A 124 -5.54 -26.00 24.49
N ASP A 125 -4.23 -25.75 24.53
CA ASP A 125 -3.46 -25.86 25.77
C ASP A 125 -3.81 -24.73 26.76
N ALA A 126 -3.96 -25.07 28.05
CA ALA A 126 -4.59 -24.20 29.06
C ALA A 126 -3.70 -23.04 29.58
N ASN A 127 -2.37 -23.10 29.39
CA ASN A 127 -1.41 -22.14 29.96
C ASN A 127 -0.70 -21.34 28.86
N ARG A 128 -1.45 -20.49 28.17
CA ARG A 128 -0.96 -19.67 27.05
C ARG A 128 -0.58 -18.26 27.49
N GLU A 129 0.57 -17.79 27.03
CA GLU A 129 1.03 -16.41 27.26
C GLU A 129 0.22 -15.36 26.47
N LEU A 130 -0.38 -15.74 25.32
CA LEU A 130 -1.14 -14.84 24.44
C LEU A 130 -2.50 -15.45 24.01
N PRO A 131 -3.44 -15.64 24.96
CA PRO A 131 -4.76 -16.17 24.63
C PRO A 131 -5.46 -15.25 23.62
N GLY A 132 -5.84 -15.81 22.46
CA GLY A 132 -6.58 -15.10 21.41
C GLY A 132 -5.85 -14.90 20.08
N GLN A 133 -4.52 -15.05 20.03
CA GLN A 133 -3.73 -14.94 18.79
C GLN A 133 -3.25 -16.29 18.25
N ASP A 134 -3.49 -17.37 19.00
CA ASP A 134 -2.98 -18.71 18.67
C ASP A 134 -3.35 -19.17 17.27
N ARG A 135 -4.59 -18.92 16.84
CA ARG A 135 -5.06 -19.27 15.49
C ARG A 135 -4.32 -18.50 14.41
N PHE A 136 -4.07 -17.21 14.62
CA PHE A 136 -3.28 -16.39 13.70
C PHE A 136 -1.87 -16.95 13.54
N VAL A 137 -1.18 -17.21 14.66
CA VAL A 137 0.21 -17.69 14.65
C VAL A 137 0.31 -19.06 13.96
N VAL A 138 -0.57 -20.00 14.29
CA VAL A 138 -0.55 -21.34 13.66
C VAL A 138 -0.82 -21.26 12.16
N LEU A 139 -1.80 -20.46 11.72
CA LEU A 139 -2.08 -20.32 10.29
C LEU A 139 -0.94 -19.61 9.54
N GLN A 140 -0.34 -18.59 10.13
CA GLN A 140 0.81 -17.89 9.56
C GLN A 140 2.01 -18.83 9.42
N ALA A 141 2.28 -19.64 10.45
CA ALA A 141 3.34 -20.62 10.42
C ALA A 141 3.09 -21.73 9.39
N ALA A 142 1.87 -22.27 9.34
CA ALA A 142 1.50 -23.25 8.32
C ALA A 142 1.70 -22.70 6.90
N ALA A 143 1.35 -21.43 6.65
CA ALA A 143 1.57 -20.79 5.36
C ALA A 143 3.07 -20.61 5.03
N ALA A 144 3.91 -20.32 6.02
CA ALA A 144 5.34 -20.06 5.83
C ALA A 144 6.18 -21.35 5.72
N PHE A 145 5.95 -22.31 6.60
CA PHE A 145 6.88 -23.43 6.81
C PHE A 145 6.42 -24.74 6.15
N ALA A 146 5.12 -25.02 6.06
CA ALA A 146 4.64 -26.28 5.49
C ALA A 146 4.96 -26.39 3.99
N ALA A 147 5.67 -27.47 3.62
CA ALA A 147 6.16 -27.68 2.25
C ALA A 147 5.11 -28.23 1.30
N GLU A 148 4.05 -28.80 1.86
CA GLU A 148 3.06 -29.58 1.14
C GLU A 148 2.00 -28.70 0.49
N PHE A 149 1.77 -27.49 1.00
CA PHE A 149 0.82 -26.54 0.40
C PHE A 149 1.35 -25.91 -0.90
N SER A 150 0.46 -25.69 -1.85
CA SER A 150 0.73 -24.85 -3.02
C SER A 150 0.85 -23.36 -2.64
N GLY A 151 1.41 -22.53 -3.53
CA GLY A 151 1.51 -21.08 -3.30
C GLY A 151 0.15 -20.43 -3.05
N GLU A 152 -0.87 -20.87 -3.78
CA GLU A 152 -2.25 -20.42 -3.69
C GLU A 152 -2.86 -20.78 -2.34
N GLN A 153 -2.66 -22.02 -1.87
CA GLN A 153 -3.12 -22.44 -0.55
C GLN A 153 -2.42 -21.67 0.58
N ARG A 154 -1.11 -21.39 0.46
CA ARG A 154 -0.40 -20.55 1.42
C ARG A 154 -0.97 -19.13 1.44
N GLY A 155 -1.28 -18.56 0.28
CA GLY A 155 -1.93 -17.27 0.19
C GLY A 155 -3.31 -17.25 0.86
N LEU A 156 -4.11 -18.31 0.69
CA LEU A 156 -5.40 -18.45 1.38
C LEU A 156 -5.23 -18.60 2.89
N LEU A 157 -4.21 -19.32 3.36
CA LEU A 157 -3.86 -19.42 4.78
C LEU A 157 -3.41 -18.08 5.37
N GLN A 158 -2.61 -17.29 4.65
CA GLN A 158 -2.21 -15.94 5.08
C GLN A 158 -3.40 -15.00 5.22
N GLU A 159 -4.36 -15.10 4.30
CA GLU A 159 -5.63 -14.37 4.41
C GLU A 159 -6.43 -14.83 5.63
N ALA A 160 -6.60 -16.13 5.81
CA ALA A 160 -7.31 -16.70 6.97
C ALA A 160 -6.63 -16.32 8.31
N ALA A 161 -5.30 -16.26 8.33
CA ALA A 161 -4.54 -15.77 9.48
C ALA A 161 -4.90 -14.31 9.76
N THR A 162 -4.87 -13.45 8.73
CA THR A 162 -5.23 -12.03 8.86
C THR A 162 -6.66 -11.85 9.37
N GLU A 163 -7.60 -12.66 8.91
CA GLU A 163 -8.99 -12.67 9.39
C GLU A 163 -9.10 -13.15 10.85
N ALA A 164 -8.25 -14.09 11.27
CA ALA A 164 -8.22 -14.61 12.64
C ALA A 164 -7.69 -13.59 13.68
N LEU A 165 -6.91 -12.58 13.27
CA LEU A 165 -6.52 -11.46 14.14
C LEU A 165 -7.71 -10.56 14.53
N GLY A 166 -8.82 -10.64 13.79
CA GLY A 166 -9.95 -9.71 13.94
C GLY A 166 -9.58 -8.26 13.57
N PRO A 167 -10.51 -7.30 13.72
CA PRO A 167 -10.18 -5.89 13.62
C PRO A 167 -9.22 -5.54 14.77
N GLY A 168 -7.99 -5.14 14.44
CA GLY A 168 -6.98 -4.79 15.43
C GLY A 168 -7.40 -3.64 16.36
N PRO A 169 -6.70 -3.42 17.48
CA PRO A 169 -7.06 -2.40 18.48
C PRO A 169 -7.14 -0.96 17.94
N ALA A 170 -6.40 -0.63 16.86
CA ALA A 170 -6.51 0.66 16.19
C ALA A 170 -7.88 0.91 15.51
N ALA A 171 -8.65 -0.15 15.25
CA ALA A 171 -10.01 -0.08 14.72
C ALA A 171 -11.09 0.01 15.83
N ALA A 172 -10.72 -0.22 17.10
CA ALA A 172 -11.64 -0.11 18.23
C ALA A 172 -11.77 1.33 18.75
N ASP A 173 -10.69 2.13 18.68
CA ASP A 173 -10.69 3.54 19.10
C ASP A 173 -11.04 4.52 17.98
N SER A 174 -11.16 4.03 16.74
CA SER A 174 -11.77 4.77 15.65
C SER A 174 -13.22 4.33 15.59
N SER A 175 -14.18 5.22 15.87
CA SER A 175 -15.56 5.04 15.38
C SER A 175 -15.47 4.48 13.96
N ALA A 176 -15.92 3.24 13.76
CA ALA A 176 -15.64 2.43 12.58
C ALA A 176 -15.53 3.31 11.34
N SER A 177 -14.31 3.46 10.82
CA SER A 177 -14.14 4.26 9.61
C SER A 177 -14.98 3.55 8.54
N PRO A 178 -15.96 4.20 7.89
CA PRO A 178 -16.85 3.56 6.90
C PRO A 178 -16.10 2.95 5.70
N LEU A 179 -14.78 3.15 5.65
CA LEU A 179 -13.85 2.60 4.68
C LEU A 179 -13.51 1.12 4.92
N SER A 180 -13.60 0.57 6.13
CA SER A 180 -13.28 -0.87 6.36
C SER A 180 -14.36 -1.80 5.80
N GLU A 181 -15.61 -1.34 5.71
CA GLU A 181 -16.75 -2.11 5.22
C GLU A 181 -16.76 -2.29 3.69
N THR A 182 -15.90 -1.58 2.94
CA THR A 182 -15.95 -1.59 1.46
C THR A 182 -14.85 -2.38 0.76
N TYR A 183 -13.85 -2.90 1.49
CA TYR A 183 -12.76 -3.67 0.89
C TYR A 183 -13.00 -5.17 1.01
N VAL A 184 -12.85 -5.88 -0.11
CA VAL A 184 -12.94 -7.34 -0.16
C VAL A 184 -11.59 -7.95 -0.54
N HIS A 185 -11.28 -9.10 0.06
CA HIS A 185 -10.08 -9.84 -0.27
C HIS A 185 -10.17 -10.46 -1.67
N PHE A 186 -9.20 -10.17 -2.53
CA PHE A 186 -9.16 -10.64 -3.91
C PHE A 186 -7.83 -11.34 -4.23
N THR A 187 -7.63 -11.75 -5.49
CA THR A 187 -6.39 -12.38 -5.96
C THR A 187 -5.51 -11.37 -6.73
N PRO A 188 -4.18 -11.33 -6.52
CA PRO A 188 -3.35 -12.22 -5.70
C PRO A 188 -3.67 -12.22 -4.20
N SER A 189 -3.50 -13.37 -3.54
CA SER A 189 -3.85 -13.55 -2.13
C SER A 189 -3.21 -12.47 -1.25
N THR A 190 -3.94 -12.00 -0.22
CA THR A 190 -3.68 -10.80 0.60
C THR A 190 -4.01 -9.45 -0.04
N SER A 191 -4.25 -9.38 -1.36
CA SER A 191 -4.78 -8.15 -1.96
C SER A 191 -6.19 -7.83 -1.47
N ARG A 192 -6.50 -6.54 -1.47
CA ARG A 192 -7.82 -5.98 -1.20
C ARG A 192 -8.23 -5.04 -2.33
N ILE A 193 -9.50 -5.12 -2.73
CA ILE A 193 -10.09 -4.21 -3.72
C ILE A 193 -11.39 -3.65 -3.20
N ARG A 194 -11.78 -2.51 -3.76
CA ARG A 194 -13.10 -1.93 -3.59
C ARG A 194 -13.92 -2.23 -4.84
N LEU A 195 -15.06 -2.89 -4.65
CA LEU A 195 -15.98 -3.17 -5.75
C LEU A 195 -16.88 -1.96 -6.01
N PRO A 196 -17.28 -1.70 -7.27
CA PRO A 196 -18.30 -0.70 -7.59
C PRO A 196 -19.60 -0.97 -6.83
N ALA A 197 -20.26 0.09 -6.35
CA ALA A 197 -21.53 -0.03 -5.63
C ALA A 197 -22.65 -0.59 -6.51
N GLU A 198 -22.68 -0.17 -7.77
CA GLU A 198 -23.61 -0.66 -8.78
C GLU A 198 -22.87 -1.60 -9.72
N MET A 199 -23.24 -2.89 -9.68
CA MET A 199 -22.71 -3.92 -10.57
C MET A 199 -23.87 -4.63 -11.26
N PRO A 200 -23.74 -5.04 -12.53
CA PRO A 200 -24.74 -5.89 -13.18
C PRO A 200 -24.96 -7.19 -12.39
N ALA A 201 -26.20 -7.68 -12.33
CA ALA A 201 -26.56 -8.88 -11.54
C ALA A 201 -25.69 -10.11 -11.90
N ALA A 202 -25.32 -10.26 -13.17
CA ALA A 202 -24.42 -11.33 -13.61
C ALA A 202 -23.02 -11.22 -12.98
N LEU A 203 -22.48 -10.01 -12.82
CA LEU A 203 -21.19 -9.79 -12.16
C LEU A 203 -21.30 -10.01 -10.65
N GLN A 204 -22.38 -9.54 -10.02
CA GLN A 204 -22.65 -9.81 -8.60
C GLN A 204 -22.70 -11.32 -8.31
N GLY A 205 -23.36 -12.10 -9.16
CA GLY A 205 -23.40 -13.57 -9.05
C GLY A 205 -22.01 -14.21 -9.13
N ARG A 206 -21.12 -13.71 -10.01
CA ARG A 206 -19.73 -14.19 -10.08
C ARG A 206 -18.92 -13.84 -8.83
N VAL A 207 -19.07 -12.62 -8.31
CA VAL A 207 -18.44 -12.18 -7.07
C VAL A 207 -18.89 -13.06 -5.90
N ALA A 208 -20.19 -13.33 -5.78
CA ALA A 208 -20.73 -14.23 -4.76
C ALA A 208 -20.15 -15.65 -4.88
N ALA A 209 -20.16 -16.23 -6.08
CA ALA A 209 -19.60 -17.57 -6.32
C ALA A 209 -18.09 -17.64 -6.02
N TYR A 210 -17.34 -16.58 -6.33
CA TYR A 210 -15.93 -16.47 -5.99
C TYR A 210 -15.72 -16.49 -4.47
N HIS A 211 -16.49 -15.68 -3.72
CA HIS A 211 -16.37 -15.62 -2.26
C HIS A 211 -16.79 -16.92 -1.57
N GLU A 212 -17.86 -17.56 -2.04
CA GLU A 212 -18.32 -18.86 -1.53
C GLU A 212 -17.25 -19.94 -1.72
N LEU A 213 -16.73 -20.08 -2.95
CA LEU A 213 -15.69 -21.06 -3.24
C LEU A 213 -14.41 -20.79 -2.45
N LYS A 214 -14.02 -19.52 -2.33
CA LYS A 214 -12.85 -19.11 -1.55
C LYS A 214 -13.02 -19.41 -0.07
N GLY A 215 -14.20 -19.14 0.48
CA GLY A 215 -14.56 -19.47 1.86
C GLY A 215 -14.42 -20.96 2.13
N ALA A 216 -15.04 -21.80 1.30
CA ALA A 216 -14.95 -23.25 1.43
C ALA A 216 -13.51 -23.78 1.37
N LEU A 217 -12.68 -23.25 0.45
CA LEU A 217 -11.26 -23.63 0.36
C LEU A 217 -10.47 -23.23 1.62
N LYS A 218 -10.73 -22.04 2.18
CA LYS A 218 -10.13 -21.57 3.44
C LYS A 218 -10.56 -22.42 4.62
N ASP A 219 -11.85 -22.75 4.74
CA ASP A 219 -12.38 -23.55 5.83
C ASP A 219 -11.75 -24.95 5.85
N GLU A 220 -11.61 -25.59 4.69
CA GLU A 220 -10.91 -26.87 4.56
C GLU A 220 -9.43 -26.78 4.97
N LEU A 221 -8.74 -25.71 4.56
CA LEU A 221 -7.33 -25.47 4.93
C LEU A 221 -7.19 -25.26 6.44
N CYS A 222 -8.01 -24.40 7.03
CA CYS A 222 -8.02 -24.16 8.47
C CYS A 222 -8.36 -25.44 9.25
N ALA A 223 -9.37 -26.20 8.82
CA ALA A 223 -9.74 -27.46 9.44
C ALA A 223 -8.59 -28.47 9.40
N ALA A 224 -7.89 -28.60 8.27
CA ALA A 224 -6.75 -29.49 8.15
C ALA A 224 -5.58 -29.07 9.04
N VAL A 225 -5.23 -27.77 9.06
CA VAL A 225 -4.16 -27.24 9.91
C VAL A 225 -4.48 -27.46 11.39
N PHE A 226 -5.66 -27.06 11.84
CA PHE A 226 -6.04 -27.16 13.26
C PHE A 226 -6.27 -28.61 13.70
N GLY A 227 -6.89 -29.44 12.85
CA GLY A 227 -7.14 -30.85 13.15
C GLY A 227 -5.88 -31.70 13.25
N ASN A 228 -4.77 -31.25 12.63
CA ASN A 228 -3.48 -31.95 12.64
C ASN A 228 -2.40 -31.23 13.45
N ASP A 229 -2.79 -30.27 14.30
CA ASP A 229 -1.86 -29.47 15.10
C ASP A 229 -1.06 -30.32 16.10
N LYS A 230 -1.64 -31.43 16.57
CA LYS A 230 -1.00 -32.40 17.49
C LYS A 230 -0.49 -33.66 16.78
N SER A 231 -0.64 -33.74 15.45
CA SER A 231 -0.25 -34.91 14.66
C SER A 231 1.27 -34.93 14.44
N LYS A 232 1.82 -36.13 14.23
CA LYS A 232 3.23 -36.29 13.87
C LYS A 232 3.50 -35.71 12.48
N ASP A 233 4.72 -35.22 12.24
CA ASP A 233 5.09 -34.50 11.00
C ASP A 233 4.76 -35.28 9.72
N ARG A 234 5.06 -36.58 9.70
CA ARG A 234 4.76 -37.44 8.54
C ARG A 234 3.27 -37.55 8.24
N GLU A 235 2.44 -37.64 9.28
CA GLU A 235 0.98 -37.72 9.14
C GLU A 235 0.41 -36.38 8.70
N ARG A 236 0.86 -35.28 9.34
CA ARG A 236 0.49 -33.91 8.97
C ARG A 236 0.85 -33.61 7.52
N ALA A 237 2.07 -33.93 7.09
CA ALA A 237 2.52 -33.77 5.70
C ALA A 237 1.66 -34.59 4.72
N ALA A 238 1.36 -35.85 5.04
CA ALA A 238 0.49 -36.68 4.20
C ALA A 238 -0.91 -36.06 4.05
N THR A 239 -1.50 -35.56 5.14
CA THR A 239 -2.80 -34.86 5.11
C THR A 239 -2.76 -33.60 4.27
N PHE A 240 -1.74 -32.75 4.42
CA PHE A 240 -1.61 -31.50 3.67
C PHE A 240 -1.39 -31.75 2.18
N GLN A 241 -0.58 -32.76 1.83
CA GLN A 241 -0.38 -33.19 0.45
C GLN A 241 -1.69 -33.66 -0.19
N ALA A 242 -2.45 -34.52 0.51
CA ALA A 242 -3.73 -35.01 0.02
C ALA A 242 -4.73 -33.85 -0.17
N LEU A 243 -4.75 -32.88 0.74
CA LEU A 243 -5.59 -31.70 0.61
C LEU A 243 -5.20 -30.82 -0.60
N ARG A 244 -3.89 -30.64 -0.85
CA ARG A 244 -3.41 -29.95 -2.06
C ARG A 244 -3.95 -30.58 -3.33
N GLU A 245 -3.85 -31.90 -3.44
CA GLU A 245 -4.35 -32.62 -4.61
C GLU A 245 -5.87 -32.49 -4.75
N ALA A 246 -6.61 -32.61 -3.64
CA ALA A 246 -8.07 -32.47 -3.62
C ALA A 246 -8.58 -31.05 -3.94
N GLN A 247 -7.79 -30.01 -3.65
CA GLN A 247 -8.17 -28.61 -3.92
C GLN A 247 -7.73 -28.10 -5.29
N ALA A 248 -6.80 -28.78 -5.98
CA ALA A 248 -6.16 -28.28 -7.20
C ALA A 248 -7.14 -27.77 -8.27
N ALA A 249 -8.14 -28.58 -8.65
CA ALA A 249 -9.12 -28.19 -9.67
C ALA A 249 -10.01 -27.01 -9.22
N ARG A 250 -10.34 -26.94 -7.92
CA ARG A 250 -11.16 -25.88 -7.34
C ARG A 250 -10.41 -24.56 -7.25
N ILE A 251 -9.09 -24.60 -7.02
CA ILE A 251 -8.22 -23.42 -7.10
C ILE A 251 -8.16 -22.87 -8.52
N VAL A 252 -8.05 -23.73 -9.54
CA VAL A 252 -8.11 -23.30 -10.95
C VAL A 252 -9.46 -22.64 -11.28
N ARG A 253 -10.56 -23.19 -10.75
CA ARG A 253 -11.89 -22.56 -10.89
C ARG A 253 -11.96 -21.21 -10.20
N LEU A 254 -11.37 -21.07 -9.01
CA LEU A 254 -11.31 -19.80 -8.28
C LEU A 254 -10.56 -18.73 -9.09
N GLN A 255 -9.43 -19.09 -9.69
CA GLN A 255 -8.65 -18.22 -10.59
C GLN A 255 -9.46 -17.79 -11.83
N SER A 256 -10.19 -18.75 -12.42
CA SER A 256 -11.08 -18.47 -13.56
C SER A 256 -12.19 -17.49 -13.18
N LEU A 257 -12.84 -17.68 -12.03
CA LEU A 257 -13.87 -16.75 -11.52
C LEU A 257 -13.29 -15.36 -11.29
N ALA A 258 -12.09 -15.26 -10.74
CA ALA A 258 -11.43 -13.97 -10.57
C ALA A 258 -11.17 -13.27 -11.91
N GLU A 259 -10.75 -14.00 -12.94
CA GLU A 259 -10.57 -13.44 -14.28
C GLU A 259 -11.91 -13.00 -14.90
N GLU A 260 -12.98 -13.79 -14.75
CA GLU A 260 -14.33 -13.38 -15.18
C GLU A 260 -14.80 -12.10 -14.48
N ILE A 261 -14.47 -11.93 -13.19
CA ILE A 261 -14.77 -10.71 -12.42
C ILE A 261 -13.97 -9.53 -12.97
N ARG A 262 -12.66 -9.67 -13.20
CA ARG A 262 -11.82 -8.60 -13.78
C ARG A 262 -12.33 -8.15 -15.13
N VAL A 263 -12.65 -9.09 -16.02
CA VAL A 263 -13.24 -8.79 -17.33
C VAL A 263 -14.58 -8.05 -17.16
N GLY A 264 -15.42 -8.47 -16.20
CA GLY A 264 -16.68 -7.79 -15.92
C GLY A 264 -16.55 -6.41 -15.29
N LEU A 265 -15.42 -6.10 -14.66
CA LEU A 265 -15.12 -4.79 -14.09
C LEU A 265 -14.55 -3.80 -15.12
N VAL A 266 -14.16 -4.26 -16.31
CA VAL A 266 -13.69 -3.38 -17.39
C VAL A 266 -14.77 -2.37 -17.76
N GLY A 267 -14.43 -1.09 -17.71
CA GLY A 267 -15.34 0.01 -18.04
C GLY A 267 -16.20 0.48 -16.86
N SER A 268 -16.16 -0.21 -15.72
CA SER A 268 -16.73 0.30 -14.47
C SER A 268 -15.87 1.43 -13.94
N VAL A 269 -16.50 2.51 -13.47
CA VAL A 269 -15.80 3.58 -12.75
C VAL A 269 -15.31 3.01 -11.44
N TYR A 270 -14.00 3.06 -11.21
CA TYR A 270 -13.46 2.58 -9.95
C TYR A 270 -13.84 3.56 -8.84
N PRO A 271 -14.30 3.07 -7.67
CA PRO A 271 -14.73 3.96 -6.58
C PRO A 271 -13.66 4.93 -6.08
N ASP A 272 -12.39 4.58 -6.28
CA ASP A 272 -11.23 5.37 -5.83
C ASP A 272 -10.57 6.15 -6.98
N GLU A 273 -11.12 6.10 -8.20
CA GLU A 273 -10.62 6.87 -9.34
C GLU A 273 -10.88 8.37 -9.09
N PRO A 274 -9.85 9.22 -9.18
CA PRO A 274 -10.00 10.64 -8.96
C PRO A 274 -10.89 11.27 -10.05
N PRO A 275 -11.78 12.21 -9.70
CA PRO A 275 -12.64 12.85 -10.68
C PRO A 275 -11.83 13.58 -11.75
N THR A 276 -12.42 13.70 -12.94
CA THR A 276 -11.84 14.52 -14.00
C THR A 276 -11.88 15.99 -13.58
N SER A 277 -10.71 16.63 -13.47
CA SER A 277 -10.62 18.05 -13.12
C SER A 277 -11.21 18.89 -14.25
N LEU A 278 -12.10 19.82 -13.89
CA LEU A 278 -12.61 20.85 -14.82
C LEU A 278 -11.51 21.85 -15.21
N ILE A 279 -10.44 21.95 -14.42
CA ILE A 279 -9.32 22.84 -14.71
C ILE A 279 -8.45 22.24 -15.82
N PRO A 280 -8.15 23.01 -16.88
CA PRO A 280 -7.25 22.58 -17.95
C PRO A 280 -5.86 22.18 -17.43
N PRO A 281 -5.25 21.11 -17.96
CA PRO A 281 -3.90 20.68 -17.57
C PRO A 281 -2.82 21.75 -17.72
N SER A 282 -3.01 22.69 -18.66
CA SER A 282 -2.08 23.82 -18.88
C SER A 282 -2.00 24.78 -17.69
N LEU A 283 -3.06 24.89 -16.87
CA LEU A 283 -3.09 25.74 -15.68
C LEU A 283 -2.57 25.02 -14.43
N ALA A 284 -2.37 23.70 -14.49
CA ALA A 284 -1.93 22.90 -13.35
C ALA A 284 -0.63 23.41 -12.71
N PRO A 285 0.45 23.73 -13.47
CA PRO A 285 1.69 24.24 -12.88
C PRO A 285 1.49 25.58 -12.17
N GLN A 286 0.75 26.50 -12.79
CA GLN A 286 0.51 27.84 -12.23
C GLN A 286 -0.30 27.78 -10.93
N ILE A 287 -1.27 26.87 -10.85
CA ILE A 287 -2.06 26.64 -9.64
C ILE A 287 -1.21 26.01 -8.54
N ALA A 288 -0.39 25.01 -8.88
CA ALA A 288 0.53 24.39 -7.93
C ALA A 288 1.51 25.42 -7.34
N ASP A 289 2.10 26.28 -8.17
CA ASP A 289 3.00 27.35 -7.73
C ASP A 289 2.29 28.35 -6.82
N TYR A 290 1.08 28.79 -7.18
CA TYR A 290 0.27 29.68 -6.36
C TYR A 290 -0.05 29.07 -4.99
N LEU A 291 -0.50 27.82 -4.95
CA LEU A 291 -0.83 27.12 -3.71
C LEU A 291 0.40 26.91 -2.82
N LYS A 292 1.53 26.54 -3.42
CA LYS A 292 2.81 26.42 -2.71
C LYS A 292 3.22 27.75 -2.08
N ALA A 293 3.23 28.83 -2.85
CA ALA A 293 3.57 30.16 -2.36
C ALA A 293 2.61 30.65 -1.26
N LYS A 294 1.31 30.32 -1.36
CA LYS A 294 0.30 30.61 -0.33
C LYS A 294 0.60 29.88 0.97
N VAL A 295 0.89 28.57 0.91
CA VAL A 295 1.23 27.75 2.09
C VAL A 295 2.54 28.20 2.72
N GLU A 296 3.57 28.51 1.93
CA GLU A 296 4.85 29.03 2.43
C GLU A 296 4.69 30.36 3.17
N THR A 297 3.86 31.26 2.63
CA THR A 297 3.53 32.54 3.27
C THR A 297 2.81 32.32 4.61
N GLN A 298 1.82 31.43 4.65
CA GLN A 298 1.11 31.07 5.89
C GLN A 298 2.04 30.45 6.93
N ARG A 299 2.89 29.49 6.54
CA ARG A 299 3.89 28.87 7.44
C ARG A 299 4.85 29.90 8.00
N ALA A 300 5.32 30.85 7.18
CA ALA A 300 6.19 31.92 7.64
C ALA A 300 5.52 32.81 8.71
N PHE A 301 4.24 33.16 8.53
CA PHE A 301 3.47 33.91 9.53
C PHE A 301 3.28 33.12 10.84
N VAL A 302 2.93 31.84 10.76
CA VAL A 302 2.74 30.99 11.95
C VAL A 302 4.05 30.82 12.72
N ALA A 303 5.15 30.54 12.01
CA ALA A 303 6.48 30.42 12.62
C ALA A 303 6.90 31.74 13.29
N LYS A 304 6.73 32.87 12.60
CA LYS A 304 7.08 34.17 13.16
C LYS A 304 6.20 34.58 14.34
N LEU A 305 4.91 34.24 14.29
CA LEU A 305 3.99 34.46 15.41
C LEU A 305 4.42 33.66 16.65
N ALA A 306 4.87 32.41 16.47
CA ALA A 306 5.39 31.60 17.56
C ALA A 306 6.67 32.20 18.18
N GLU A 307 7.60 32.68 17.35
CA GLU A 307 8.79 33.42 17.81
C GLU A 307 8.41 34.65 18.63
N VAL A 308 7.46 35.44 18.14
CA VAL A 308 7.02 36.68 18.81
C VAL A 308 6.31 36.39 20.12
N ARG A 309 5.48 35.33 20.18
CA ARG A 309 4.83 34.89 21.43
C ARG A 309 5.83 34.40 22.46
N ALA A 310 6.89 33.71 22.04
CA ALA A 310 7.99 33.31 22.92
C ALA A 310 8.78 34.54 23.42
N ALA A 311 8.99 35.53 22.56
CA ALA A 311 9.71 36.76 22.87
C ALA A 311 8.91 37.74 23.76
N VAL A 312 7.58 37.62 23.83
CA VAL A 312 6.72 38.49 24.63
C VAL A 312 5.74 37.67 25.48
N PRO A 313 6.20 37.02 26.57
CA PRO A 313 5.40 36.04 27.32
C PRO A 313 4.14 36.61 27.99
N GLN A 314 4.14 37.91 28.28
CA GLN A 314 3.01 38.62 28.92
C GLN A 314 2.20 39.49 27.94
N GLY A 315 2.59 39.53 26.66
CA GLY A 315 1.89 40.27 25.61
C GLY A 315 1.00 39.36 24.78
N GLN A 316 0.01 39.94 24.11
CA GLN A 316 -0.77 39.25 23.09
C GLN A 316 -0.17 39.54 21.72
N ALA A 317 0.13 38.50 20.95
CA ALA A 317 0.54 38.63 19.56
C ALA A 317 -0.45 37.90 18.66
N GLU A 318 -0.93 38.61 17.63
CA GLU A 318 -1.94 38.14 16.70
C GLU A 318 -1.61 38.58 15.26
N ILE A 319 -2.09 37.80 14.28
CA ILE A 319 -1.99 38.15 12.87
C ILE A 319 -3.24 38.96 12.51
N VAL A 320 -3.05 40.22 12.13
CA VAL A 320 -4.13 41.15 11.79
C VAL A 320 -4.08 41.56 10.31
N PRO A 321 -5.22 41.85 9.68
CA PRO A 321 -5.25 42.45 8.35
C PRO A 321 -4.50 43.79 8.31
N TYR A 322 -3.84 44.06 7.18
CA TYR A 322 -3.09 45.29 6.91
C TYR A 322 -3.31 45.73 5.46
N ALA A 323 -3.06 47.00 5.14
CA ALA A 323 -3.29 47.58 3.81
C ALA A 323 -2.61 46.82 2.65
N ARG A 324 -1.54 46.08 2.94
CA ARG A 324 -0.79 45.25 1.97
C ARG A 324 -0.78 43.75 2.30
N GLY A 325 -1.77 43.27 3.05
CA GLY A 325 -1.92 41.85 3.40
C GLY A 325 -2.18 41.65 4.90
N TYR A 326 -1.20 41.07 5.59
CA TYR A 326 -1.29 40.79 7.03
C TYR A 326 -0.02 41.25 7.74
N GLN A 327 -0.13 41.54 9.03
CA GLN A 327 1.01 41.84 9.90
C GLN A 327 0.81 41.18 11.27
N ILE A 328 1.89 40.98 12.00
CA ILE A 328 1.84 40.54 13.40
C ILE A 328 1.78 41.80 14.25
N GLN A 329 0.68 41.95 14.99
CA GLN A 329 0.51 43.03 15.95
C GLN A 329 0.74 42.48 17.35
N VAL A 330 1.56 43.19 18.13
CA VAL A 330 1.80 42.92 19.54
C VAL A 330 1.03 43.94 20.37
N SER A 331 0.15 43.48 21.26
CA SER A 331 -0.71 44.27 22.11
C SER A 331 -0.41 43.99 23.58
N GLY A 332 -0.25 45.05 24.38
CA GLY A 332 0.00 44.98 25.82
C GLY A 332 0.65 46.25 26.36
N SER A 333 0.15 46.77 27.48
CA SER A 333 0.79 47.89 28.20
C SER A 333 2.12 47.40 28.79
N ALA A 334 3.21 47.91 28.24
CA ALA A 334 4.59 47.48 28.44
C ALA A 334 4.95 46.18 27.70
N VAL A 335 5.57 46.33 26.53
CA VAL A 335 6.67 45.43 26.14
C VAL A 335 7.60 45.37 27.35
N SER A 336 7.48 44.29 28.14
CA SER A 336 8.14 44.13 29.42
C SER A 336 9.66 44.32 29.28
N ALA A 337 10.35 44.71 30.35
CA ALA A 337 11.82 44.77 30.38
C ALA A 337 12.50 43.43 29.98
N ASN A 338 11.73 42.33 29.99
CA ASN A 338 12.16 40.99 29.62
C ASN A 338 11.80 40.57 28.18
N ALA A 339 11.26 41.48 27.35
CA ALA A 339 10.95 41.16 25.96
C ALA A 339 12.23 41.06 25.12
N ASP A 340 12.29 40.08 24.21
CA ASP A 340 13.41 40.01 23.26
C ASP A 340 13.24 41.08 22.17
N VAL A 341 13.93 42.20 22.38
CA VAL A 341 13.93 43.37 21.49
C VAL A 341 14.44 43.00 20.08
N THR A 342 15.28 41.97 19.95
CA THR A 342 15.81 41.52 18.66
C THR A 342 14.69 40.95 17.77
N VAL A 343 13.82 40.12 18.35
CA VAL A 343 12.69 39.52 17.64
C VAL A 343 11.68 40.60 17.23
N LEU A 344 11.40 41.56 18.12
CA LEU A 344 10.52 42.68 17.82
C LEU A 344 11.08 43.61 16.73
N ASN A 345 12.38 43.89 16.75
CA ASN A 345 13.05 44.71 15.74
C ASN A 345 13.12 44.02 14.36
N SER A 346 12.95 42.69 14.29
CA SER A 346 12.86 41.97 13.02
C SER A 346 11.48 42.02 12.35
N LEU A 347 10.45 42.49 13.07
CA LEU A 347 9.07 42.53 12.55
C LEU A 347 8.89 43.44 11.34
N PRO A 348 9.45 44.67 11.27
CA PRO A 348 9.29 45.53 10.10
C PRO A 348 9.82 44.89 8.80
N GLU A 349 11.01 44.30 8.84
CA GLU A 349 11.61 43.61 7.69
C GLU A 349 10.80 42.37 7.28
N PHE A 350 10.33 41.60 8.27
CA PHE A 350 9.44 40.47 8.03
C PHE A 350 8.13 40.95 7.36
N HIS A 351 7.49 42.00 7.88
CA HIS A 351 6.26 42.55 7.32
C HIS A 351 6.47 43.05 5.89
N GLU A 352 7.58 43.73 5.60
CA GLU A 352 7.88 44.19 4.24
C GLU A 352 8.07 43.02 3.27
N THR A 353 8.81 41.99 3.70
CA THR A 353 9.02 40.76 2.91
C THR A 353 7.69 40.06 2.63
N GLN A 354 6.84 39.89 3.65
CA GLN A 354 5.54 39.26 3.47
C GLN A 354 4.57 40.12 2.65
N ALA A 355 4.61 41.45 2.75
CA ALA A 355 3.79 42.34 1.92
C ALA A 355 4.14 42.23 0.43
N ARG A 356 5.44 42.09 0.09
CA ARG A 356 5.88 41.83 -1.29
C ARG A 356 5.36 40.47 -1.78
N ARG A 357 5.51 39.42 -0.97
CA ARG A 357 5.00 38.07 -1.29
C ARG A 357 3.48 38.06 -1.48
N TYR A 358 2.74 38.72 -0.60
CA TYR A 358 1.29 38.84 -0.69
C TYR A 358 0.84 39.57 -1.96
N THR A 359 1.53 40.65 -2.34
CA THR A 359 1.28 41.36 -3.60
C THR A 359 1.46 40.43 -4.81
N GLY A 360 2.53 39.62 -4.81
CA GLY A 360 2.76 38.58 -5.82
C GLY A 360 1.64 37.54 -5.88
N LEU A 361 1.17 37.07 -4.71
CA LEU A 361 0.05 36.13 -4.62
C LEU A 361 -1.26 36.73 -5.14
N VAL A 362 -1.55 38.01 -4.86
CA VAL A 362 -2.74 38.69 -5.39
C VAL A 362 -2.68 38.79 -6.92
N ALA A 363 -1.51 39.12 -7.48
CA ALA A 363 -1.31 39.17 -8.92
C ALA A 363 -1.48 37.79 -9.59
N GLN A 364 -0.88 36.75 -9.02
CA GLN A 364 -1.03 35.36 -9.48
C GLN A 364 -2.48 34.90 -9.41
N LYS A 365 -3.17 35.16 -8.28
CA LYS A 365 -4.59 34.82 -8.13
C LYS A 365 -5.43 35.51 -9.21
N LYS A 366 -5.20 36.79 -9.48
CA LYS A 366 -5.91 37.54 -10.52
C LYS A 366 -5.69 36.93 -11.91
N ALA A 367 -4.45 36.56 -12.25
CA ALA A 367 -4.13 35.89 -13.51
C ALA A 367 -4.83 34.52 -13.62
N LEU A 368 -4.86 33.75 -12.53
CA LEU A 368 -5.60 32.48 -12.47
C LEU A 368 -7.11 32.68 -12.63
N VAL A 369 -7.71 33.70 -12.00
CA VAL A 369 -9.14 34.03 -12.19
C VAL A 369 -9.41 34.28 -13.67
N GLN A 370 -8.62 35.14 -14.29
CA GLN A 370 -8.80 35.48 -15.71
C GLN A 370 -8.70 34.23 -16.58
N ALA A 371 -7.68 33.40 -16.37
CA ALA A 371 -7.48 32.17 -17.13
C ALA A 371 -8.60 31.13 -16.92
N LEU A 372 -9.19 31.06 -15.73
CA LEU A 372 -10.32 30.17 -15.41
C LEU A 372 -11.67 30.70 -15.94
N THR A 373 -11.80 32.00 -16.16
CA THR A 373 -12.99 32.61 -16.77
C THR A 373 -12.93 32.53 -18.30
N GLU A 374 -11.78 32.83 -18.90
CA GLU A 374 -11.59 32.94 -20.35
C GLU A 374 -11.14 31.63 -21.01
N GLY A 375 -10.76 30.63 -20.20
CA GLY A 375 -10.25 29.35 -20.67
C GLY A 375 -11.31 28.44 -21.34
N PRO A 376 -10.87 27.46 -22.16
CA PRO A 376 -11.77 26.49 -22.77
C PRO A 376 -12.54 25.71 -21.70
N GLY A 377 -13.85 25.60 -21.87
CA GLY A 377 -14.77 24.98 -20.91
C GLY A 377 -15.23 25.91 -19.78
N ARG A 378 -14.72 27.14 -19.70
CA ARG A 378 -15.03 28.17 -18.69
C ARG A 378 -15.22 27.58 -17.28
N PRO A 379 -14.16 26.98 -16.70
CA PRO A 379 -14.25 26.23 -15.44
C PRO A 379 -14.96 26.98 -14.30
N LEU A 380 -14.78 28.30 -14.23
CA LEU A 380 -15.40 29.13 -13.20
C LEU A 380 -16.93 29.27 -13.36
N GLU A 381 -17.41 29.42 -14.60
CA GLU A 381 -18.85 29.46 -14.92
C GLU A 381 -19.48 28.07 -14.78
N ALA A 382 -18.76 27.03 -15.22
CA ALA A 382 -19.25 25.65 -15.21
C ALA A 382 -19.40 25.06 -13.79
N ALA A 383 -18.60 25.53 -12.83
CA ALA A 383 -18.60 25.00 -11.47
C ALA A 383 -19.59 25.69 -10.52
N ASP A 384 -20.09 26.88 -10.86
CA ASP A 384 -20.89 27.76 -9.98
C ASP A 384 -20.27 27.91 -8.57
N ARG A 385 -18.95 28.12 -8.53
CA ARG A 385 -18.14 28.12 -7.30
C ARG A 385 -17.14 29.26 -7.27
N SER A 386 -16.67 29.60 -6.07
CA SER A 386 -15.60 30.59 -5.90
C SER A 386 -14.27 30.05 -6.45
N VAL A 387 -13.38 30.96 -6.87
CA VAL A 387 -12.03 30.60 -7.33
C VAL A 387 -11.27 29.85 -6.24
N ASP A 388 -11.36 30.27 -4.98
CA ASP A 388 -10.66 29.58 -3.89
C ASP A 388 -11.16 28.14 -3.70
N ALA A 389 -12.48 27.90 -3.84
CA ALA A 389 -13.05 26.56 -3.79
C ALA A 389 -12.53 25.69 -4.95
N LEU A 390 -12.51 26.22 -6.17
CA LEU A 390 -11.97 25.51 -7.34
C LEU A 390 -10.49 25.16 -7.22
N LEU A 391 -9.65 26.08 -6.71
CA LEU A 391 -8.23 25.83 -6.51
C LEU A 391 -8.02 24.78 -5.39
N GLN A 392 -8.84 24.80 -4.35
CA GLN A 392 -8.80 23.79 -3.30
C GLN A 392 -9.23 22.41 -3.81
N GLU A 393 -10.30 22.33 -4.59
CA GLU A 393 -10.75 21.09 -5.24
C GLU A 393 -9.70 20.54 -6.19
N PHE A 394 -9.06 21.41 -6.97
CA PHE A 394 -7.95 21.00 -7.83
C PHE A 394 -6.78 20.43 -7.01
N SER A 395 -6.41 21.08 -5.91
CA SER A 395 -5.38 20.57 -5.01
C SER A 395 -5.73 19.19 -4.45
N LEU A 396 -6.96 19.01 -3.98
CA LEU A 396 -7.46 17.73 -3.49
C LEU A 396 -7.47 16.66 -4.60
N ALA A 397 -7.97 17.00 -5.78
CA ALA A 397 -7.98 16.11 -6.93
C ALA A 397 -6.57 15.73 -7.41
N GLN A 398 -5.61 16.65 -7.34
CA GLN A 398 -4.20 16.36 -7.65
C GLN A 398 -3.59 15.42 -6.60
N ALA A 399 -3.79 15.67 -5.31
CA ALA A 399 -3.31 14.77 -4.25
C ALA A 399 -3.94 13.37 -4.38
N GLN A 400 -5.22 13.29 -4.74
CA GLN A 400 -5.90 12.03 -5.06
C GLN A 400 -5.31 11.37 -6.31
N ARG A 401 -5.01 12.12 -7.38
CA ARG A 401 -4.34 11.61 -8.59
C ARG A 401 -2.93 11.11 -8.32
N GLU A 402 -2.14 11.80 -7.53
CA GLU A 402 -0.82 11.34 -7.12
C GLU A 402 -0.92 10.04 -6.32
N THR A 403 -1.85 9.98 -5.37
CA THR A 403 -2.13 8.76 -4.60
C THR A 403 -2.56 7.64 -5.54
N TRP A 404 -3.53 7.89 -6.42
CA TRP A 404 -3.97 6.96 -7.45
C TRP A 404 -2.79 6.48 -8.29
N ASN A 405 -1.91 7.35 -8.77
CA ASN A 405 -0.76 6.96 -9.59
C ASN A 405 0.24 6.10 -8.80
N LYS A 406 0.45 6.35 -7.50
CA LYS A 406 1.30 5.50 -6.64
C LYS A 406 0.81 4.05 -6.58
N TYR A 407 -0.50 3.83 -6.58
CA TYR A 407 -1.10 2.48 -6.57
C TYR A 407 -1.29 1.88 -7.98
N TRP A 408 -0.72 2.47 -9.03
CA TRP A 408 -0.92 1.98 -10.40
C TRP A 408 -0.55 0.51 -10.56
N ALA A 409 0.68 0.11 -10.20
CA ALA A 409 1.13 -1.28 -10.36
C ALA A 409 0.29 -2.26 -9.53
N TYR A 410 -0.15 -1.84 -8.33
CA TYR A 410 -1.05 -2.62 -7.49
C TYR A 410 -2.39 -2.86 -8.20
N ARG A 411 -3.01 -1.81 -8.75
CA ARG A 411 -4.27 -1.95 -9.49
C ARG A 411 -4.11 -2.83 -10.73
N GLN A 412 -3.02 -2.67 -11.47
CA GLN A 412 -2.74 -3.50 -12.63
C GLN A 412 -2.64 -4.99 -12.24
N ALA A 413 -1.88 -5.30 -11.19
CA ALA A 413 -1.73 -6.68 -10.72
C ALA A 413 -3.09 -7.33 -10.36
N VAL A 414 -3.96 -6.57 -9.70
CA VAL A 414 -5.19 -7.09 -9.11
C VAL A 414 -6.38 -7.04 -10.07
N LEU A 415 -6.48 -6.04 -10.95
CA LEU A 415 -7.69 -5.75 -11.74
C LEU A 415 -7.50 -5.86 -13.25
N GLU A 416 -6.28 -5.73 -13.78
CA GLU A 416 -6.06 -5.76 -15.23
C GLU A 416 -6.30 -7.16 -15.80
N PRO A 417 -7.23 -7.37 -16.75
CA PRO A 417 -7.49 -8.69 -17.35
C PRO A 417 -6.34 -9.18 -18.24
N GLY A 418 -6.28 -10.49 -18.46
CA GLY A 418 -5.34 -11.12 -19.40
C GLY A 418 -3.96 -11.47 -18.83
N LEU A 419 -3.66 -11.06 -17.60
CA LEU A 419 -2.45 -11.49 -16.89
C LEU A 419 -2.62 -12.91 -16.33
N SER A 420 -1.58 -13.74 -16.46
CA SER A 420 -1.51 -15.02 -15.73
C SER A 420 -1.35 -14.80 -14.24
N ASP A 421 -1.77 -15.78 -13.42
CA ASP A 421 -1.71 -15.64 -11.95
C ASP A 421 -0.27 -15.42 -11.43
N GLY A 422 0.72 -16.07 -12.04
CA GLY A 422 2.12 -15.85 -11.70
C GLY A 422 2.59 -14.42 -12.03
N GLN A 423 2.23 -13.88 -13.20
CA GLN A 423 2.52 -12.46 -13.51
C GLN A 423 1.87 -11.51 -12.51
N ARG A 424 0.62 -11.78 -12.11
CA ARG A 424 -0.09 -10.96 -11.11
C ARG A 424 0.64 -10.97 -9.77
N ARG A 425 1.06 -12.13 -9.28
CA ARG A 425 1.85 -12.25 -8.03
C ARG A 425 3.16 -11.47 -8.10
N LEU A 426 3.90 -11.59 -9.20
CA LEU A 426 5.17 -10.89 -9.38
C LEU A 426 4.97 -9.36 -9.46
N LEU A 427 3.95 -8.89 -10.17
CA LEU A 427 3.63 -7.47 -10.23
C LEU A 427 3.11 -6.94 -8.87
N PHE A 428 2.28 -7.72 -8.18
CA PHE A 428 1.75 -7.39 -6.86
C PHE A 428 2.87 -7.26 -5.82
N SER A 429 3.79 -8.23 -5.76
CA SER A 429 4.93 -8.17 -4.84
C SER A 429 5.80 -6.93 -5.09
N SER A 430 6.13 -6.64 -6.35
CA SER A 430 6.86 -5.42 -6.71
C SER A 430 6.09 -4.13 -6.37
N ALA A 431 4.77 -4.14 -6.51
CA ALA A 431 3.92 -3.01 -6.10
C ALA A 431 3.95 -2.80 -4.58
N VAL A 432 3.87 -3.87 -3.78
CA VAL A 432 3.97 -3.80 -2.31
C VAL A 432 5.32 -3.24 -1.88
N GLU A 433 6.42 -3.70 -2.47
CA GLU A 433 7.76 -3.17 -2.21
C GLU A 433 7.86 -1.67 -2.44
N SER A 434 7.31 -1.20 -3.57
CA SER A 434 7.31 0.21 -3.95
C SER A 434 6.45 1.08 -3.02
N LEU A 435 5.34 0.54 -2.52
CA LEU A 435 4.44 1.23 -1.60
C LEU A 435 5.01 1.31 -0.18
N VAL A 436 5.68 0.26 0.29
CA VAL A 436 6.22 0.19 1.66
C VAL A 436 7.58 0.89 1.78
N GLY A 437 8.42 0.82 0.74
CA GLY A 437 9.80 1.34 0.78
C GLY A 437 9.99 2.77 1.27
N PRO A 438 9.12 3.75 0.94
CA PRO A 438 9.23 5.11 1.47
C PRO A 438 9.10 5.24 3.00
N TYR A 439 8.45 4.27 3.67
CA TYR A 439 8.15 4.31 5.10
C TYR A 439 9.19 3.60 5.98
N ILE A 440 10.20 2.97 5.38
CA ILE A 440 11.20 2.12 6.06
C ILE A 440 12.58 2.81 6.18
N ARG A 441 12.66 4.12 5.91
CA ARG A 441 13.93 4.88 5.86
C ARG A 441 14.45 5.36 7.21
#